data_AF-A0A8T5T9J4-F1
#
_entry.id   AF-A0A8T5T9J4-F1
#
_cell.length_a   1.000
_cell.length_b   1.000
_cell.length_c   1.000
_cell.angle_alpha   90.00
_cell.angle_beta   90.00
_cell.angle_gamma   90.00
#
_symmetry.space_group_name_H-M   'P 1'
#
loop_
_entity.id
_entity.type
_entity.pdbx_description
1 polymer ?
#
loop_
_entity_poly.entity_id
_entity_poly.type
_entity_poly.pdbx_seq_one_letter_code
_entity_poly.pdbx_strand_id
1 'polypeptide(L)'
;MEVIKYLGNSLAKFTQISSPGARGLIKLALIDEFGPFKPLQHITYKELKLVIENALKKRLNSLNINNTNKIIEELLDLLAKYQSLIVMENI
;
A
#
# COMPACT_ATOMS: atom_id res chain seq x y z
N MET A 1 4.81 -4.96 9.89
CA MET A 1 3.47 -5.33 9.40
C MET A 1 3.60 -6.27 8.23
N GLU A 2 3.03 -7.46 8.37
CA GLU A 2 2.95 -8.42 7.27
C GLU A 2 2.14 -7.87 6.10
N VAL A 3 1.10 -7.06 6.35
CA VAL A 3 0.24 -6.52 5.27
C VAL A 3 1.02 -5.70 4.24
N ILE A 4 1.96 -4.85 4.66
CA ILE A 4 2.79 -4.02 3.75
C ILE A 4 3.68 -4.92 2.89
N LYS A 5 4.15 -6.05 3.44
CA LYS A 5 4.95 -7.04 2.71
C LYS A 5 4.09 -7.71 1.63
N TYR A 6 2.87 -8.12 1.95
CA TYR A 6 1.93 -8.72 0.98
C TYR A 6 1.51 -7.75 -0.12
N LEU A 7 1.12 -6.53 0.25
CA LEU A 7 0.75 -5.48 -0.71
C LEU A 7 1.93 -5.11 -1.60
N GLY A 8 3.13 -4.94 -1.03
CA GLY A 8 4.33 -4.61 -1.80
C GLY A 8 4.76 -5.72 -2.75
N ASN A 9 4.63 -6.99 -2.35
CA ASN A 9 4.89 -8.12 -3.25
C ASN A 9 3.87 -8.18 -4.39
N SER A 10 2.61 -7.84 -4.14
CA SER A 10 1.57 -7.81 -5.17
C SER A 10 1.79 -6.64 -6.13
N LEU A 11 2.09 -5.45 -5.60
CA LEU A 11 2.45 -4.27 -6.38
C LEU A 11 3.66 -4.53 -7.29
N ALA A 12 4.67 -5.25 -6.79
CA ALA A 12 5.84 -5.64 -7.58
C ALA A 12 5.47 -6.47 -8.82
N LYS A 13 4.53 -7.41 -8.68
CA LYS A 13 4.04 -8.22 -9.82
C LYS A 13 3.35 -7.38 -10.87
N PHE A 14 2.61 -6.35 -10.46
CA PHE A 14 1.87 -5.49 -11.38
C PHE A 14 2.73 -4.42 -12.06
N THR A 15 3.79 -3.96 -11.40
CA THR A 15 4.60 -2.82 -11.87
C THR A 15 5.97 -3.22 -12.42
N GLN A 16 6.33 -4.51 -12.35
CA GLN A 16 7.68 -5.02 -12.63
C GLN A 16 8.80 -4.37 -11.78
N ILE A 17 8.43 -3.63 -10.74
CA ILE A 17 9.36 -3.10 -9.74
C ILE A 17 9.79 -4.26 -8.83
N SER A 18 11.04 -4.25 -8.38
CA SER A 18 11.52 -5.23 -7.40
C SER A 18 10.66 -5.23 -6.13
N SER A 19 10.48 -6.38 -5.48
CA SER A 19 9.68 -6.47 -4.24
C SER A 19 10.15 -5.50 -3.14
N PRO A 20 11.46 -5.28 -2.91
CA PRO A 20 11.91 -4.24 -1.99
C PRO A 20 11.50 -2.82 -2.42
N GLY A 21 11.61 -2.50 -3.71
CA GLY A 21 11.23 -1.20 -4.26
C GLY A 21 9.73 -0.92 -4.13
N ALA A 22 8.89 -1.91 -4.47
CA ALA A 22 7.44 -1.79 -4.35
C ALA A 22 6.98 -1.64 -2.88
N ARG A 23 7.60 -2.36 -1.94
CA ARG A 23 7.37 -2.13 -0.51
C ARG A 23 7.80 -0.72 -0.09
N GLY A 24 8.92 -0.24 -0.64
CA GLY A 24 9.40 1.14 -0.45
C GLY A 24 8.37 2.17 -0.90
N LEU A 25 7.75 1.98 -2.08
CA LEU A 25 6.70 2.86 -2.58
C LEU A 25 5.49 2.95 -1.65
N ILE A 26 5.05 1.83 -1.07
CA ILE A 26 3.96 1.82 -0.10
C ILE A 26 4.36 2.58 1.17
N LYS A 27 5.56 2.37 1.69
CA LYS A 27 6.07 3.11 2.86
C LYS A 27 6.15 4.61 2.58
N LEU A 28 6.64 4.98 1.41
CA LEU A 28 6.73 6.37 0.97
C LEU A 28 5.35 6.99 0.76
N ALA A 29 4.34 6.23 0.33
CA ALA A 29 2.95 6.69 0.25
C ALA A 29 2.36 6.92 1.66
N LEU A 30 2.67 6.06 2.64
CA LEU A 30 2.27 6.26 4.03
C LEU A 30 2.88 7.55 4.62
N ILE A 31 4.15 7.82 4.29
CA ILE A 31 4.85 9.05 4.70
C ILE A 31 4.24 10.29 4.05
N ASP A 32 3.83 10.21 2.77
CA ASP A 32 3.18 11.34 2.10
C ASP A 32 1.85 11.72 2.75
N GLU A 33 1.09 10.72 3.20
CA GLU A 33 -0.26 10.94 3.77
C GLU A 33 -0.22 11.34 5.25
N PHE A 34 0.66 10.74 6.04
CA PHE A 34 0.66 10.88 7.51
C PHE A 34 1.94 11.50 8.10
N GLY A 35 2.94 11.79 7.28
CA GLY A 35 4.24 12.26 7.71
C GLY A 35 5.15 11.14 8.26
N PRO A 36 6.41 11.47 8.59
CA PRO A 36 7.42 10.47 8.95
C PRO A 36 7.29 9.92 10.38
N PHE A 37 6.48 10.56 11.22
CA PHE A 37 6.41 10.27 12.65
C PHE A 37 5.36 9.24 13.04
N LYS A 38 4.49 8.82 12.10
CA LYS A 38 3.47 7.81 12.39
C LYS A 38 4.10 6.41 12.30
N PRO A 39 4.15 5.64 13.41
CA PRO A 39 4.68 4.28 13.37
C PRO A 39 3.82 3.43 12.45
N LEU A 40 4.47 2.65 11.58
CA LEU A 40 3.75 1.74 10.66
C LEU A 40 2.80 0.81 11.42
N GLN A 41 3.19 0.38 12.62
CA GLN A 41 2.40 -0.51 13.48
C GLN A 41 1.07 0.09 13.92
N HIS A 42 0.90 1.41 13.90
CA HIS A 42 -0.33 2.08 14.32
C HIS A 42 -1.24 2.45 13.14
N ILE A 43 -0.97 1.90 11.95
CA ILE A 43 -1.77 2.18 10.76
C ILE A 43 -2.95 1.23 10.72
N THR A 44 -4.14 1.83 10.79
CA THR A 44 -5.40 1.08 10.72
C THR A 44 -5.74 0.67 9.29
N TYR A 45 -6.66 -0.28 9.14
CA TYR A 45 -7.20 -0.68 7.83
C TYR A 45 -7.71 0.53 7.02
N LYS A 46 -8.48 1.43 7.65
CA LYS A 46 -9.07 2.60 6.98
C LYS A 46 -8.00 3.56 6.45
N GLU A 47 -6.94 3.74 7.22
CA GLU A 47 -5.82 4.60 6.85
C GLU A 47 -4.98 3.99 5.74
N LEU A 48 -4.75 2.68 5.77
CA LEU A 48 -4.04 1.98 4.71
C LEU A 48 -4.85 2.00 3.40
N LYS A 49 -6.18 1.89 3.48
CA LYS A 49 -7.09 2.06 2.36
C LYS A 49 -6.94 3.45 1.74
N LEU A 50 -7.00 4.50 2.57
CA LEU A 50 -6.82 5.89 2.13
C LEU A 50 -5.47 6.10 1.42
N VAL A 51 -4.40 5.54 1.98
CA VAL A 51 -3.05 5.65 1.38
C VAL A 51 -2.97 4.97 0.02
N ILE A 52 -3.62 3.81 -0.16
CA ILE A 52 -3.67 3.12 -1.45
C ILE A 52 -4.47 3.96 -2.46
N GLU A 53 -5.65 4.46 -2.07
CA GLU A 53 -6.54 5.23 -2.94
C GLU A 53 -5.93 6.57 -3.38
N ASN A 54 -5.19 7.24 -2.49
CA ASN A 54 -4.70 8.60 -2.71
C ASN A 54 -3.19 8.63 -3.00
N ALA A 55 -2.36 8.49 -1.96
CA ALA A 55 -0.93 8.72 -2.04
C ALA A 55 -0.23 7.73 -3.00
N LEU A 56 -0.54 6.43 -2.90
CA LEU A 56 0.05 5.43 -3.78
C LEU A 56 -0.37 5.64 -5.23
N LYS A 57 -1.67 5.88 -5.48
CA LYS A 57 -2.18 6.21 -6.81
C LYS A 57 -1.45 7.40 -7.43
N LYS A 58 -1.29 8.48 -6.66
CA LYS A 58 -0.56 9.68 -7.09
C LYS A 58 0.90 9.35 -7.44
N ARG A 59 1.58 8.55 -6.62
CA ARG A 59 2.96 8.11 -6.88
C ARG A 59 3.06 7.29 -8.16
N LEU A 60 2.21 6.28 -8.34
CA LEU A 60 2.22 5.44 -9.53
C LEU A 60 1.99 6.27 -10.79
N ASN A 61 1.06 7.24 -10.75
CA ASN A 61 0.84 8.18 -11.84
C ASN A 61 2.07 9.06 -12.11
N SER A 62 2.73 9.59 -11.07
CA SER A 62 3.95 10.40 -11.24
C SER A 62 5.13 9.62 -11.82
N LEU A 63 5.14 8.29 -11.64
CA LEU A 63 6.13 7.38 -12.21
C LEU A 63 5.74 6.87 -13.61
N ASN A 64 4.64 7.39 -14.18
CA ASN A 64 4.08 6.95 -15.47
C ASN A 64 3.83 5.44 -15.54
N ILE A 65 3.41 4.84 -14.42
CA ILE A 65 3.01 3.44 -14.39
C ILE A 65 1.68 3.29 -15.12
N ASN A 66 1.64 2.39 -16.09
CA ASN A 66 0.42 2.09 -16.82
C ASN A 66 -0.57 1.31 -15.95
N ASN A 67 -1.86 1.39 -16.29
CA ASN A 67 -2.93 0.67 -15.61
C ASN A 67 -3.06 0.98 -14.11
N THR A 68 -2.63 2.17 -13.65
CA THR A 68 -2.67 2.55 -12.23
C THR A 68 -4.02 2.25 -11.57
N ASN A 69 -5.14 2.62 -12.20
CA ASN A 69 -6.47 2.39 -11.61
C ASN A 69 -6.72 0.90 -11.31
N LYS A 70 -6.39 0.01 -12.25
CA LYS A 70 -6.53 -1.44 -12.06
C LYS A 70 -5.61 -1.95 -10.95
N ILE A 71 -4.38 -1.45 -10.88
CA ILE A 71 -3.44 -1.81 -9.81
C ILE A 71 -3.98 -1.41 -8.44
N ILE A 72 -4.57 -0.20 -8.34
CA ILE A 72 -5.18 0.28 -7.10
C ILE A 72 -6.38 -0.59 -6.71
N GLU A 73 -7.27 -0.92 -7.64
CA GLU A 73 -8.42 -1.82 -7.40
C GLU A 73 -7.96 -3.18 -6.86
N GLU A 74 -7.00 -3.82 -7.52
CA GLU A 74 -6.45 -5.13 -7.08
C GLU A 74 -5.81 -5.07 -5.68
N LEU A 75 -5.12 -3.97 -5.37
CA LEU A 75 -4.53 -3.77 -4.04
C LEU A 75 -5.58 -3.53 -2.96
N LEU A 76 -6.69 -2.86 -3.27
CA LEU A 76 -7.80 -2.66 -2.35
C LEU A 76 -8.56 -3.97 -2.10
N ASP A 77 -8.76 -4.78 -3.12
CA ASP A 77 -9.34 -6.12 -2.99
C ASP A 77 -8.46 -7.03 -2.14
N LEU A 78 -7.13 -6.99 -2.32
CA LEU A 78 -6.19 -7.69 -1.46
C LEU A 78 -6.25 -7.17 -0.03
N LEU A 79 -6.26 -5.86 0.17
CA LEU A 79 -6.38 -5.25 1.49
C LEU A 79 -7.66 -5.72 2.21
N ALA A 80 -8.79 -5.77 1.50
CA ALA A 80 -10.06 -6.28 2.03
C ALA A 80 -9.98 -7.77 2.40
N LYS A 81 -9.37 -8.61 1.56
CA LYS A 81 -9.15 -10.04 1.87
C LYS A 81 -8.32 -10.25 3.13
N TYR A 82 -7.37 -9.37 3.39
CA TYR A 82 -6.51 -9.40 4.57
C TYR A 82 -7.03 -8.54 5.73
N GLN A 83 -8.25 -7.98 5.64
CA GLN A 83 -8.84 -7.16 6.71
C GLN A 83 -8.83 -7.88 8.05
N SER A 84 -9.19 -9.17 8.07
CA SER A 84 -9.19 -9.98 9.29
C SER A 84 -7.81 -10.08 9.95
N LEU A 85 -6.73 -10.17 9.16
CA LEU A 85 -5.36 -10.20 9.68
C LEU A 85 -4.94 -8.84 10.26
N ILE A 86 -5.31 -7.74 9.58
CA ILE A 86 -4.96 -6.37 9.99
C ILE A 86 -5.68 -5.98 11.28
N VAL A 87 -6.94 -6.41 11.43
CA VAL A 87 -7.71 -6.16 12.65
C VAL A 87 -7.12 -6.95 13.82
N MET A 88 -6.66 -8.20 13.61
CA MET A 88 -6.03 -9.00 14.66
C MET A 88 -4.62 -8.51 15.06
N GLU A 89 -3.82 -7.96 14.13
CA GLU A 89 -2.50 -7.36 14.45
C GLU A 89 -2.59 -6.04 15.25
N ASN A 90 -3.75 -5.39 15.25
CA ASN A 90 -3.99 -4.08 15.90
C ASN A 90 -4.77 -4.17 17.23
N ILE A 91 -5.03 -5.38 17.75
CA ILE A 91 -5.66 -5.64 19.06
C ILE A 91 -4.59 -6.04 20.07
#